data_AF-A0A396KTV6-F1
#
_entry.id   AF-A0A396KTV6-F1
#
_cell.length_a   1.000
_cell.length_b   1.000
_cell.length_c   1.000
_cell.angle_alpha   90.00
_cell.angle_beta   90.00
_cell.angle_gamma   90.00
#
_symmetry.space_group_name_H-M   'P 1'
#
loop_
_entity.id
_entity.type
_entity.pdbx_description
1 polymer ?
#
loop_
_entity_poly.entity_id
_entity_poly.type
_entity_poly.pdbx_seq_one_letter_code
_entity_poly.pdbx_strand_id
1 'polypeptide(L)' 'MSKNKVRIELNRAGVRELMQSPEMQAVLLEQANKIASASETETYVAQTRAVTAVYGDDGNNGLLKAVGKHGGKNH' A
#
# COMPACT_ATOMS: atom_id res chain seq x y z
N MET A 1 24.60 -21.29 22.56
CA MET A 1 23.31 -21.56 21.90
C MET A 1 23.38 -21.04 20.48
N SER A 2 23.30 -21.91 19.46
CA SER A 2 23.27 -21.46 18.07
C SER A 2 21.91 -20.80 17.79
N LYS A 3 21.91 -19.59 17.22
CA LYS A 3 20.69 -18.95 16.71
C LYS A 3 20.08 -19.85 15.63
N ASN A 4 18.94 -20.48 15.92
CA ASN A 4 18.17 -21.20 14.90
C ASN A 4 17.76 -20.20 13.81
N LYS A 5 18.21 -20.45 12.58
CA LYS A 5 17.82 -19.66 11.41
C LYS A 5 16.54 -20.25 10.84
N VAL A 6 15.48 -19.46 10.81
CA VAL A 6 14.24 -19.80 10.11
C VAL A 6 14.35 -19.30 8.68
N ARG A 7 14.10 -20.18 7.70
CA ARG A 7 14.01 -19.83 6.29
C ARG A 7 12.54 -19.82 5.87
N ILE A 8 12.07 -18.67 5.40
CA ILE A 8 10.71 -18.52 4.85
C ILE A 8 10.86 -18.44 3.34
N GLU A 9 10.23 -19.35 2.62
CA GLU A 9 10.17 -19.33 1.16
C GLU A 9 8.78 -18.90 0.71
N LEU A 10 8.73 -17.82 -0.03
CA LEU A 10 7.51 -17.32 -0.63
C LEU A 10 7.26 -18.05 -1.95
N ASN A 11 6.27 -18.94 -1.95
CA ASN A 11 5.80 -19.57 -3.17
C ASN A 11 4.80 -18.67 -3.91
N ARG A 12 4.65 -18.85 -5.22
CA ARG A 12 3.81 -18.01 -6.08
C ARG A 12 2.34 -17.94 -5.61
N ALA A 13 1.78 -19.05 -5.12
CA ALA A 13 0.39 -19.08 -4.66
C ALA A 13 0.23 -18.27 -3.37
N GLY A 14 1.11 -18.47 -2.38
CA GLY A 14 1.09 -17.73 -1.12
C GLY A 14 1.34 -16.23 -1.30
N VAL A 15 2.20 -15.83 -2.24
CA VAL A 15 2.36 -14.40 -2.59
C VAL A 15 1.06 -13.85 -3.16
N ARG A 16 0.37 -14.60 -4.03
CA ARG A 16 -0.89 -14.15 -4.61
C ARG A 16 -1.98 -13.99 -3.54
N GLU A 17 -2.09 -14.94 -2.62
CA GLU A 17 -3.02 -14.86 -1.49
C GLU A 17 -2.70 -13.66 -0.60
N LEU A 18 -1.43 -13.46 -0.24
CA LEU A 18 -0.99 -12.28 0.51
C LEU A 18 -1.36 -10.99 -0.21
N MET A 19 -1.09 -10.88 -1.51
CA MET A 19 -1.39 -9.68 -2.27
C MET A 19 -2.90 -9.37 -2.30
N GLN A 20 -3.77 -10.37 -2.16
CA GLN A 20 -5.23 -10.22 -2.12
C GLN A 20 -5.79 -10.11 -0.70
N SER A 21 -4.94 -10.17 0.32
CA SER A 21 -5.38 -10.35 1.69
C SER A 21 -5.94 -9.05 2.31
N PRO A 22 -6.82 -9.18 3.32
CA PRO A 22 -7.31 -8.02 4.10
C PRO A 22 -6.16 -7.27 4.79
N GLU A 23 -5.12 -7.97 5.23
CA GLU A 23 -3.92 -7.36 5.81
C GLU A 23 -3.21 -6.49 4.78
N MET A 24 -3.12 -6.92 3.53
CA MET A 24 -2.54 -6.10 2.47
C MET A 24 -3.39 -4.86 2.17
N GLN A 25 -4.72 -5.00 2.18
CA GLN A 25 -5.60 -3.83 2.08
C GLN A 25 -5.38 -2.85 3.24
N ALA A 26 -5.27 -3.34 4.48
CA ALA A 26 -5.04 -2.50 5.64
C ALA A 26 -3.70 -1.73 5.55
N VAL A 27 -2.63 -2.40 5.11
CA VAL A 27 -1.33 -1.75 4.89
C VAL A 27 -1.43 -0.68 3.80
N LEU A 28 -2.10 -0.97 2.68
CA LEU A 28 -2.27 0.02 1.60
C LEU A 28 -3.13 1.21 2.05
N LEU A 29 -4.19 0.97 2.81
CA LEU A 29 -5.04 2.02 3.37
C LEU A 29 -4.28 2.89 4.37
N GLU A 30 -3.44 2.30 5.22
CA GLU A 30 -2.60 3.07 6.14
C GLU A 30 -1.64 4.00 5.38
N GLN A 31 -1.04 3.54 4.30
CA GLN A 31 -0.18 4.37 3.45
C GLN A 31 -0.98 5.45 2.72
N ALA A 32 -2.16 5.10 2.21
CA ALA A 32 -3.07 6.04 1.56
C ALA A 32 -3.48 7.16 2.53
N ASN A 33 -3.84 6.85 3.77
CA ASN A 33 -4.21 7.84 4.79
C ASN A 33 -3.08 8.83 5.16
N LYS A 34 -1.81 8.48 4.91
CA LYS A 34 -0.69 9.42 5.07
C LYS A 34 -0.63 10.45 3.95
N ILE A 35 -1.20 10.14 2.79
CA ILE A 35 -1.20 10.96 1.57
C ILE A 35 -2.53 11.69 1.39
N ALA A 36 -3.63 10.98 1.62
CA ALA A 36 -4.99 11.45 1.53
C ALA A 36 -5.25 12.45 2.66
N SER A 37 -5.31 13.73 2.31
CA SER A 37 -5.86 14.77 3.18
C SER A 37 -7.39 14.61 3.24
N ALA A 38 -8.20 15.67 3.09
CA ALA A 38 -9.67 15.57 2.99
C ALA A 38 -10.16 14.93 1.66
N SER A 39 -9.37 14.02 1.09
CA SER A 39 -9.55 13.37 -0.21
C SER A 39 -10.35 12.08 -0.07
N GLU A 40 -11.17 11.78 -1.08
CA GLU A 40 -11.96 10.55 -1.10
C GLU A 40 -11.05 9.34 -1.30
N THR A 41 -11.26 8.28 -0.53
CA THR A 41 -10.43 7.08 -0.57
C THR A 41 -11.31 5.85 -0.77
N GLU A 42 -10.93 5.00 -1.73
CA GLU A 42 -11.60 3.75 -2.06
C GLU A 42 -10.62 2.59 -1.94
N THR A 43 -11.03 1.48 -1.32
CA THR A 43 -10.18 0.28 -1.19
C THR A 43 -10.94 -0.97 -1.64
N TYR A 44 -10.30 -1.79 -2.46
CA TYR A 44 -10.88 -3.03 -3.01
C TYR A 44 -9.83 -4.10 -3.29
N VAL A 45 -10.26 -5.35 -3.53
CA VAL A 45 -9.38 -6.43 -4.00
C VAL A 45 -9.63 -6.66 -5.49
N ALA A 46 -8.62 -6.43 -6.31
CA ALA A 46 -8.60 -6.78 -7.73
C ALA A 46 -8.21 -8.26 -7.93
N GLN A 47 -8.20 -8.72 -9.18
CA GLN A 47 -7.97 -10.13 -9.53
C GLN A 47 -6.67 -10.74 -8.97
N THR A 48 -5.65 -9.94 -8.68
CA THR A 48 -4.35 -10.43 -8.20
C THR A 48 -3.75 -9.60 -7.06
N ARG A 49 -4.42 -8.54 -6.62
CA ARG A 49 -3.87 -7.58 -5.66
C ARG A 49 -4.95 -6.74 -4.97
N ALA A 50 -4.66 -6.30 -3.76
CA ALA A 50 -5.34 -5.21 -3.09
C ALA A 50 -4.98 -3.88 -3.77
N VAL A 51 -5.95 -2.97 -3.82
CA VAL A 51 -5.79 -1.63 -4.37
C VAL A 51 -6.46 -0.64 -3.41
N THR A 52 -5.77 0.46 -3.14
CA THR A 52 -6.35 1.65 -2.52
C THR A 52 -6.13 2.83 -3.47
N ALA A 53 -7.22 3.49 -3.85
CA ALA A 53 -7.22 4.68 -4.68
C ALA A 53 -7.58 5.90 -3.82
N VAL A 54 -6.87 7.00 -4.05
CA VAL A 54 -7.14 8.30 -3.41
C VAL A 54 -7.46 9.29 -4.52
N TYR A 55 -8.61 9.95 -4.40
CA TYR A 55 -9.12 10.92 -5.36
C TYR A 55 -9.17 12.29 -4.72
N GLY A 56 -8.75 13.31 -5.45
CA GLY A 56 -8.76 14.67 -4.97
C GLY A 56 -8.35 15.62 -6.08
N ASP A 57 -9.14 16.65 -6.24
CA ASP A 57 -8.86 17.76 -7.12
C ASP A 57 -9.04 19.04 -6.30
N ASP A 58 -7.92 19.53 -5.78
CA ASP A 58 -7.87 20.78 -5.03
C ASP A 58 -7.52 21.97 -5.94
N GLY A 59 -7.48 21.77 -7.26
CA GLY A 59 -7.03 22.78 -8.24
C GLY A 59 -5.55 23.17 -8.13
N ASN A 60 -4.78 22.54 -7.24
CA ASN A 60 -3.37 22.88 -6.95
C ASN A 60 -2.45 21.65 -6.95
N ASN A 61 -2.92 20.53 -7.50
CA ASN A 61 -2.19 19.26 -7.53
C ASN A 61 -1.71 18.81 -6.15
N GLY A 62 -2.46 19.08 -5.09
CA GLY A 62 -2.08 18.80 -3.70
C GLY A 62 -1.77 17.34 -3.47
N LEU A 63 -2.58 16.43 -4.04
CA LEU A 63 -2.33 14.99 -3.96
C LEU A 63 -1.00 14.58 -4.62
N LEU A 64 -0.69 15.10 -5.81
CA LEU A 64 0.57 14.78 -6.50
C LEU A 64 1.79 15.26 -5.68
N LYS A 65 1.68 16.45 -5.07
CA LYS A 65 2.72 16.98 -4.18
C LYS A 65 2.88 16.14 -2.90
N ALA A 66 1.78 15.69 -2.31
CA ALA A 66 1.78 14.80 -1.15
C ALA A 66 2.46 13.47 -1.46
N VAL A 67 2.15 12.86 -2.63
CA VAL A 67 2.83 11.65 -3.11
C VAL A 67 4.33 11.91 -3.28
N GLY A 68 4.74 13.02 -3.88
CA GLY A 68 6.17 13.36 -4.04
C GLY A 68 6.91 13.48 -2.70
N LYS A 69 6.29 14.06 -1.67
CA LYS A 69 6.86 14.19 -0.32
C LYS A 69 7.02 12.84 0.39
N HIS A 70 6.09 11.90 0.17
CA HIS A 70 6.07 10.60 0.84
C HIS A 70 6.80 9.50 0.06
N GLY A 71 6.80 9.53 -1.27
CA GLY A 71 7.46 8.56 -2.15
C GLY A 71 8.88 8.94 -2.60
N GLY A 72 9.29 10.20 -2.41
CA GLY A 72 10.58 10.72 -2.89
C GLY A 72 11.80 10.43 -2.00
N LYS A 73 11.65 9.75 -0.85
CA LYS A 73 12.79 9.42 0.02
C LYS A 73 13.41 8.07 -0.36
N ASN A 74 14.08 8.06 -1.50
CA ASN A 74 15.23 7.19 -1.71
C ASN A 74 16.49 8.03 -1.46
N HIS A 75 16.92 8.08 -0.20
CA HIS A 75 18.26 8.44 0.24
C HIS A 75 18.81 7.27 1.05
#